data_AF-A0A936XS42-F1
#
_entry.id   AF-A0A936XS42-F1
#
_cell.length_a   1.000
_cell.length_b   1.000
_cell.length_c   1.000
_cell.angle_alpha   90.00
_cell.angle_beta   90.00
_cell.angle_gamma   90.00
#
_symmetry.space_group_name_H-M   'P 1'
#
loop_
_entity.id
_entity.type
_entity.pdbx_description
1 polymer ?
#
loop_
_entity_poly.entity_id
_entity_poly.type
_entity_poly.pdbx_seq_one_letter_code
_entity_poly.pdbx_strand_id
1 'polypeptide(L)'
;MNQHLQTLQDFIQLAEHLTAEEKILLLKSIKDADNAFAISEFKLERTEKVKRTTAILLEETIEELEHKRKAVEAQNKELEIESSLERVRTVAMSMNRPGDMLDVCKNISLQLQSLGVKDIRNVQTAIFYEEKGTYMNYEYYTNHDKTFITETTYTDHKIAKGFAAKMLKGKGETYTTHIKGEEKVKEWLAYQKTTNVFIDTFLETASSLNYYWFSLGPVALGISTYAILTDNELDLFKRFLNVFELAYRRYLDIEKQ
;
A
#
# COMPACT_ATOMS: atom_id res chain seq x y z
N MET A 1 37.06 -51.48 -14.12
CA MET A 1 37.28 -51.92 -12.74
C MET A 1 37.89 -50.78 -11.95
N ASN A 2 37.41 -50.54 -10.74
CA ASN A 2 37.99 -49.57 -9.83
C ASN A 2 39.51 -49.81 -9.66
N GLN A 3 40.33 -48.75 -9.64
CA GLN A 3 41.80 -48.87 -9.60
C GLN A 3 42.29 -49.65 -8.38
N HIS A 4 41.62 -49.53 -7.22
CA HIS A 4 41.95 -50.29 -6.02
C HIS A 4 41.60 -51.78 -6.15
N LEU A 5 40.50 -52.11 -6.81
CA LEU A 5 40.14 -53.51 -7.10
C LEU A 5 41.09 -54.14 -8.12
N GLN A 6 41.59 -53.36 -9.08
CA GLN A 6 42.65 -53.80 -9.99
C GLN A 6 43.94 -54.12 -9.25
N THR A 7 44.39 -53.23 -8.35
CA THR A 7 45.57 -53.49 -7.51
C THR A 7 45.43 -54.76 -6.66
N LEU A 8 44.25 -55.00 -6.09
CA LEU A 8 43.98 -56.23 -5.33
C LEU A 8 43.96 -57.48 -6.23
N GLN A 9 43.39 -57.37 -7.43
CA GLN A 9 43.38 -58.44 -8.42
C GLN A 9 44.80 -58.85 -8.80
N ASP A 10 45.64 -57.86 -9.10
CA ASP A 10 47.04 -58.05 -9.48
C ASP A 10 47.84 -58.71 -8.33
N PHE A 11 47.62 -58.26 -7.10
CA PHE A 11 48.25 -58.85 -5.90
C PHE A 11 47.88 -60.33 -5.70
N ILE A 12 46.59 -60.69 -5.85
CA ILE A 12 46.13 -62.09 -5.69
C ILE A 12 46.69 -62.99 -6.79
N GLN A 13 46.82 -62.49 -8.03
CA GLN A 13 47.43 -63.24 -9.13
C GLN A 13 48.90 -63.57 -8.85
N LEU A 14 49.64 -62.60 -8.31
CA LEU A 14 51.08 -62.71 -8.00
C LEU A 14 51.39 -63.48 -6.70
N ALA A 15 50.40 -63.78 -5.86
CA ALA A 15 50.63 -64.49 -4.60
C ALA A 15 50.98 -65.97 -4.81
N GLU A 16 52.21 -66.39 -4.51
CA GLU A 16 52.69 -67.76 -4.74
C GLU A 16 52.19 -68.80 -3.72
N HIS A 17 51.74 -68.35 -2.55
CA HIS A 17 51.32 -69.20 -1.43
C HIS A 17 49.84 -69.60 -1.47
N LEU A 18 49.05 -69.06 -2.40
CA LEU A 18 47.64 -69.39 -2.57
C LEU A 18 47.47 -70.54 -3.59
N THR A 19 46.61 -71.48 -3.26
CA THR A 19 46.20 -72.55 -4.18
C THR A 19 45.37 -71.98 -5.33
N ALA A 20 45.27 -72.74 -6.44
CA ALA A 20 44.48 -72.32 -7.60
C ALA A 20 43.00 -72.11 -7.25
N GLU A 21 42.43 -72.95 -6.38
CA GLU A 21 41.04 -72.84 -5.92
C GLU A 21 40.80 -71.58 -5.08
N GLU A 22 41.72 -71.24 -4.17
CA GLU A 22 41.65 -70.02 -3.36
C GLU A 22 41.76 -68.76 -4.23
N LYS A 23 42.66 -68.75 -5.23
CA LYS A 23 42.77 -67.65 -6.19
C LYS A 23 41.47 -67.46 -6.97
N ILE A 24 40.87 -68.54 -7.46
CA ILE A 24 39.59 -68.48 -8.19
C ILE A 24 38.49 -67.87 -7.32
N LEU A 25 38.38 -68.29 -6.06
CA LEU A 25 37.36 -67.79 -5.14
C LEU A 25 37.54 -66.29 -4.83
N LEU A 26 38.78 -65.85 -4.58
CA LEU A 26 39.10 -64.45 -4.28
C LEU A 26 38.90 -63.55 -5.50
N LEU A 27 39.34 -63.99 -6.69
CA LEU A 27 39.13 -63.25 -7.94
C LEU A 27 37.64 -63.13 -8.29
N LYS A 28 36.85 -64.18 -8.03
CA LYS A 28 35.39 -64.11 -8.15
C LYS A 28 34.80 -63.07 -7.19
N SER A 29 35.26 -63.04 -5.94
CA SER A 29 34.79 -62.06 -4.95
C SER A 29 35.13 -60.62 -5.34
N ILE A 30 36.33 -60.38 -5.92
CA ILE A 30 36.69 -59.05 -6.48
C ILE A 30 35.77 -58.67 -7.63
N LYS A 31 35.47 -59.61 -8.53
CA LYS A 31 34.58 -59.36 -9.66
C LYS A 31 33.14 -59.05 -9.19
N ASP A 32 32.66 -59.78 -8.19
CA ASP A 32 31.34 -59.55 -7.59
C ASP A 32 31.28 -58.17 -6.89
N ALA A 33 32.37 -57.77 -6.23
CA ALA A 33 32.51 -56.42 -5.66
C ALA A 33 32.52 -55.32 -6.73
N ASP A 34 33.31 -55.47 -7.81
CA ASP A 34 33.36 -54.49 -8.92
C ASP A 34 31.97 -54.31 -9.56
N ASN A 35 31.23 -55.41 -9.77
CA ASN A 35 29.85 -55.36 -10.24
C ASN A 35 28.93 -54.60 -9.26
N ALA A 36 29.05 -54.85 -7.95
CA ALA A 36 28.25 -54.17 -6.93
C ALA A 36 28.56 -52.66 -6.88
N PHE A 37 29.83 -52.27 -7.05
CA PHE A 37 30.23 -50.87 -7.14
C PHE A 37 29.67 -50.19 -8.38
N ALA A 38 29.79 -50.82 -9.56
CA ALA A 38 29.24 -50.28 -10.80
C ALA A 38 27.72 -50.05 -10.71
N ILE A 39 26.98 -50.99 -10.09
CA ILE A 39 25.54 -50.83 -9.84
C ILE A 39 25.26 -49.65 -8.89
N SER A 40 26.09 -49.47 -7.87
CA SER A 40 25.92 -48.41 -6.88
C SER A 40 26.22 -47.03 -7.46
N GLU A 41 27.29 -46.91 -8.25
CA GLU A 41 27.66 -45.68 -8.96
C GLU A 41 26.56 -45.27 -9.95
N PHE A 42 26.03 -46.22 -10.73
CA PHE A 42 24.90 -45.96 -11.63
C PHE A 42 23.64 -45.50 -10.88
N LYS A 43 23.33 -46.09 -9.71
CA LYS A 43 22.21 -45.63 -8.87
C LYS A 43 22.44 -44.23 -8.30
N LEU A 44 23.67 -43.92 -7.90
CA LEU A 44 24.04 -42.61 -7.38
C LEU A 44 23.87 -41.54 -8.47
N GLU A 45 24.43 -41.75 -9.66
CA GLU A 45 24.30 -40.82 -10.79
C GLU A 45 22.83 -40.54 -11.13
N ARG A 46 22.01 -41.59 -11.18
CA ARG A 46 20.56 -41.45 -11.39
C ARG A 46 19.89 -40.62 -10.28
N THR A 47 20.29 -40.86 -9.03
CA THR A 47 19.74 -40.14 -7.87
C THR A 47 20.14 -38.66 -7.90
N GLU A 48 21.39 -38.35 -8.24
CA GLU A 48 21.87 -36.98 -8.39
C GLU A 48 21.18 -36.25 -9.54
N LYS A 49 20.97 -36.93 -10.67
CA LYS A 49 20.21 -36.37 -11.79
C LYS A 49 18.77 -36.04 -11.39
N VAL A 50 18.07 -36.97 -10.74
CA VAL A 50 16.72 -36.74 -10.23
C VAL A 50 16.71 -35.59 -9.23
N LYS A 51 17.66 -35.55 -8.28
CA LYS A 51 17.80 -34.46 -7.30
C LYS A 51 17.97 -33.11 -7.98
N ARG A 52 18.84 -33.02 -8.99
CA ARG A 52 19.11 -31.79 -9.74
C ARG A 52 17.88 -31.32 -10.52
N THR A 53 17.22 -32.21 -11.25
CA THR A 53 15.98 -31.87 -11.98
C THR A 53 14.87 -31.45 -11.02
N THR A 54 14.72 -32.15 -9.89
CA THR A 54 13.71 -31.81 -8.88
C THR A 54 14.00 -30.46 -8.24
N ALA A 55 15.26 -30.13 -7.96
CA ALA A 55 15.64 -28.83 -7.40
C ALA A 55 15.28 -27.68 -8.33
N ILE A 56 15.56 -27.80 -9.64
CA ILE A 56 15.20 -26.79 -10.64
C ILE A 56 13.68 -26.62 -10.71
N LEU A 57 12.92 -27.72 -10.80
CA LEU A 57 11.46 -27.66 -10.84
C LEU A 57 10.86 -27.01 -9.59
N LEU A 58 11.43 -27.27 -8.42
CA LEU A 58 10.99 -26.65 -7.17
C LEU A 58 11.25 -25.14 -7.17
N GLU A 59 12.42 -24.70 -7.64
CA GLU A 59 12.77 -23.28 -7.72
C GLU A 59 11.83 -22.54 -8.68
N GLU A 60 11.62 -23.07 -9.89
CA GLU A 60 10.66 -22.52 -10.87
C GLU A 60 9.23 -22.47 -10.30
N THR A 61 8.80 -23.50 -9.59
CA THR A 61 7.46 -23.55 -8.97
C THR A 61 7.32 -22.50 -7.86
N ILE A 62 8.35 -22.30 -7.05
CA ILE A 62 8.33 -21.28 -5.99
C ILE A 62 8.23 -19.89 -6.59
N GLU A 63 9.03 -19.58 -7.61
CA GLU A 63 8.97 -18.30 -8.31
C GLU A 63 7.59 -18.04 -8.94
N GLU A 64 7.00 -19.05 -9.59
CA GLU A 64 5.66 -18.94 -10.17
C GLU A 64 4.60 -18.70 -9.08
N LEU A 65 4.67 -19.42 -7.96
CA LEU A 65 3.76 -19.24 -6.83
C LEU A 65 3.90 -17.86 -6.19
N GLU A 66 5.12 -17.34 -6.05
CA GLU A 66 5.33 -15.98 -5.54
C GLU A 66 4.77 -14.91 -6.48
N HIS A 67 4.96 -15.07 -7.79
CA HIS A 67 4.39 -14.16 -8.78
C HIS A 67 2.85 -14.19 -8.72
N LYS A 68 2.24 -15.37 -8.69
CA LYS A 68 0.78 -15.51 -8.54
C LYS A 68 0.27 -14.92 -7.23
N ARG A 69 0.98 -15.14 -6.11
CA ARG A 69 0.62 -14.56 -4.81
C ARG A 69 0.58 -13.03 -4.87
N LYS A 70 1.64 -12.41 -5.41
CA LYS A 70 1.71 -10.94 -5.57
C LYS A 70 0.59 -10.40 -6.46
N ALA A 71 0.28 -11.10 -7.56
CA ALA A 71 -0.81 -10.71 -8.46
C ALA A 71 -2.18 -10.76 -7.76
N VAL A 72 -2.45 -11.83 -7.01
CA VAL A 72 -3.69 -11.98 -6.24
C VAL A 72 -3.80 -10.94 -5.13
N GLU A 73 -2.72 -10.69 -4.39
CA GLU A 73 -2.69 -9.64 -3.35
C GLU A 73 -2.97 -8.26 -3.93
N ALA A 74 -2.36 -7.91 -5.07
CA ALA A 74 -2.62 -6.66 -5.77
C ALA A 74 -4.08 -6.54 -6.23
N GLN A 75 -4.64 -7.61 -6.79
CA GLN A 75 -6.04 -7.64 -7.25
C GLN A 75 -7.02 -7.51 -6.07
N ASN A 76 -6.76 -8.20 -4.96
CA ASN A 76 -7.60 -8.10 -3.76
C ASN A 76 -7.58 -6.67 -3.19
N LYS A 77 -6.40 -6.05 -3.13
CA LYS A 77 -6.27 -4.66 -2.69
C LYS A 77 -7.05 -3.70 -3.60
N GLU A 78 -7.01 -3.90 -4.91
CA GLU A 78 -7.78 -3.07 -5.86
C GLU A 78 -9.29 -3.24 -5.68
N LEU A 79 -9.76 -4.48 -5.44
CA LEU A 79 -11.17 -4.75 -5.14
C LEU A 79 -11.63 -4.09 -3.84
N GLU A 80 -10.79 -4.09 -2.79
CA GLU A 80 -11.08 -3.39 -1.54
C GLU A 80 -11.19 -1.88 -1.72
N ILE A 81 -10.32 -1.29 -2.56
CA ILE A 81 -10.38 0.14 -2.90
C ILE A 81 -11.67 0.44 -3.67
N GLU A 82 -12.00 -0.33 -4.71
CA GLU A 82 -13.25 -0.12 -5.47
C GLU A 82 -14.49 -0.27 -4.60
N SER A 83 -14.52 -1.26 -3.72
CA SER A 83 -15.60 -1.45 -2.75
C SER A 83 -15.75 -0.22 -1.83
N SER A 84 -14.63 0.37 -1.43
CA SER A 84 -14.61 1.58 -0.60
C SER A 84 -15.11 2.81 -1.38
N LEU A 85 -14.69 2.97 -2.63
CA LEU A 85 -15.17 4.03 -3.51
C LEU A 85 -16.69 3.92 -3.74
N GLU A 86 -17.20 2.71 -3.94
CA GLU A 86 -18.63 2.47 -4.15
C GLU A 86 -19.48 2.79 -2.92
N ARG A 87 -18.98 2.50 -1.71
CA ARG A 87 -19.65 2.93 -0.48
C ARG A 87 -19.79 4.45 -0.42
N VAL A 88 -18.75 5.20 -0.78
CA VAL A 88 -18.84 6.66 -0.84
C VAL A 88 -19.78 7.13 -1.96
N ARG A 89 -19.79 6.48 -3.14
CA ARG A 89 -20.75 6.78 -4.22
C ARG A 89 -22.19 6.61 -3.76
N THR A 90 -22.48 5.54 -3.04
CA THR A 90 -23.81 5.25 -2.48
C THR A 90 -24.26 6.38 -1.55
N VAL A 91 -23.38 6.82 -0.65
CA VAL A 91 -23.67 7.95 0.26
C VAL A 91 -23.90 9.24 -0.50
N ALA A 92 -23.06 9.55 -1.48
CA ALA A 92 -23.20 10.72 -2.35
C ALA A 92 -24.55 10.72 -3.10
N MET A 93 -25.00 9.57 -3.62
CA MET A 93 -26.29 9.45 -4.30
C MET A 93 -27.48 9.58 -3.36
N SER A 94 -27.31 9.26 -2.08
CA SER A 94 -28.37 9.36 -1.06
C SER A 94 -28.58 10.77 -0.50
N MET A 95 -27.75 11.74 -0.90
CA MET A 95 -27.85 13.13 -0.44
C MET A 95 -29.21 13.77 -0.84
N ASN A 96 -29.84 14.45 0.11
CA ASN A 96 -31.12 15.14 -0.03
C ASN A 96 -31.09 16.60 0.42
N ARG A 97 -30.06 17.03 1.15
CA ARG A 97 -29.83 18.43 1.53
C ARG A 97 -28.33 18.77 1.48
N PRO A 98 -27.93 20.05 1.37
CA PRO A 98 -26.51 20.46 1.32
C PRO A 98 -25.68 19.92 2.48
N GLY A 99 -26.28 19.87 3.69
CA GLY A 99 -25.69 19.32 4.91
C GLY A 99 -25.23 17.87 4.83
N ASP A 100 -25.80 17.06 3.92
CA ASP A 100 -25.44 15.64 3.79
C ASP A 100 -24.02 15.46 3.18
N MET A 101 -23.39 16.54 2.70
CA MET A 101 -21.97 16.56 2.34
C MET A 101 -21.07 16.15 3.52
N LEU A 102 -21.50 16.37 4.78
CA LEU A 102 -20.79 15.90 5.97
C LEU A 102 -20.67 14.38 6.00
N ASP A 103 -21.72 13.67 5.58
CA ASP A 103 -21.72 12.20 5.51
C ASP A 103 -20.77 11.69 4.44
N VAL A 104 -20.62 12.43 3.34
CA VAL A 104 -19.61 12.14 2.30
C VAL A 104 -18.20 12.28 2.88
N CYS A 105 -17.89 13.40 3.56
CA CYS A 105 -16.59 13.60 4.22
C CYS A 105 -16.30 12.52 5.26
N LYS A 106 -17.28 12.18 6.09
CA LYS A 106 -17.17 11.11 7.09
C LYS A 106 -16.86 9.77 6.43
N ASN A 107 -17.62 9.40 5.41
CA ASN A 107 -17.42 8.12 4.74
C ASN A 107 -16.07 8.04 4.02
N ILE A 108 -15.62 9.12 3.35
CA ILE A 108 -14.27 9.16 2.77
C ILE A 108 -13.22 8.90 3.85
N SER A 109 -13.30 9.59 5.00
CA SER A 109 -12.32 9.39 6.09
C SER A 109 -12.33 7.94 6.61
N LEU A 110 -13.50 7.37 6.90
CA LEU A 110 -13.63 5.99 7.36
C LEU A 110 -13.09 4.97 6.34
N GLN A 111 -13.35 5.19 5.05
CA GLN A 111 -12.84 4.35 3.98
C GLN A 111 -11.31 4.41 3.88
N LEU A 112 -10.73 5.61 3.93
CA LEU A 112 -9.27 5.78 3.93
C LEU A 112 -8.62 5.10 5.13
N GLN A 113 -9.21 5.21 6.34
CA GLN A 113 -8.74 4.50 7.52
C GLN A 113 -8.79 2.98 7.33
N SER A 114 -9.88 2.46 6.76
CA SER A 114 -10.02 1.02 6.48
C SER A 114 -8.98 0.50 5.48
N LEU A 115 -8.52 1.37 4.58
CA LEU A 115 -7.47 1.09 3.60
C LEU A 115 -6.05 1.38 4.12
N GLY A 116 -5.91 1.69 5.41
CA GLY A 116 -4.64 1.80 6.09
C GLY A 116 -4.07 3.22 6.22
N VAL A 117 -4.78 4.26 5.78
CA VAL A 117 -4.34 5.65 5.97
C VAL A 117 -4.50 6.03 7.44
N LYS A 118 -3.39 6.44 8.06
CA LYS A 118 -3.35 6.79 9.49
C LYS A 118 -3.27 8.30 9.70
N ASP A 119 -3.44 8.73 10.95
CA ASP A 119 -3.22 10.11 11.39
C ASP A 119 -4.04 11.17 10.62
N ILE A 120 -5.19 10.77 10.08
CA ILE A 120 -6.14 11.68 9.44
C ILE A 120 -6.70 12.62 10.52
N ARG A 121 -6.48 13.92 10.37
CA ARG A 121 -7.10 14.95 11.20
C ARG A 121 -8.54 15.19 10.74
N ASN A 122 -8.71 15.61 9.49
CA ASN A 122 -10.03 15.78 8.89
C ASN A 122 -10.05 15.48 7.38
N VAL A 123 -11.22 15.11 6.89
CA VAL A 123 -11.59 15.20 5.47
C VAL A 123 -12.61 16.33 5.34
N GLN A 124 -12.44 17.17 4.33
CA GLN A 124 -13.17 18.43 4.22
C GLN A 124 -13.42 18.83 2.77
N THR A 125 -14.50 19.57 2.56
CA THR A 125 -14.75 20.30 1.31
C THR A 125 -14.51 21.78 1.53
N ALA A 126 -14.21 22.53 0.46
CA ALA A 126 -14.16 23.99 0.49
C ALA A 126 -14.88 24.54 -0.74
N ILE A 127 -16.03 25.19 -0.54
CA ILE A 127 -16.81 25.86 -1.59
C ILE A 127 -16.55 27.37 -1.48
N PHE A 128 -16.00 27.97 -2.54
CA PHE A 128 -15.55 29.36 -2.52
C PHE A 128 -16.64 30.35 -2.88
N TYR A 129 -16.71 31.45 -2.15
CA TYR A 129 -17.52 32.63 -2.47
C TYR A 129 -16.58 33.83 -2.71
N GLU A 130 -16.13 33.99 -3.95
CA GLU A 130 -15.11 34.98 -4.32
C GLU A 130 -15.50 36.42 -3.94
N GLU A 131 -16.75 36.80 -4.18
CA GLU A 131 -17.27 38.15 -3.87
C GLU A 131 -17.22 38.46 -2.36
N LYS A 132 -17.35 37.42 -1.51
CA LYS A 132 -17.33 37.55 -0.05
C LYS A 132 -15.92 37.44 0.53
N GLY A 133 -14.95 36.90 -0.22
CA GLY A 133 -13.64 36.56 0.33
C GLY A 133 -13.68 35.40 1.33
N THR A 134 -14.70 34.54 1.26
CA THR A 134 -14.94 33.41 2.18
C THR A 134 -15.01 32.08 1.45
N TYR A 135 -14.87 31.00 2.20
CA TYR A 135 -15.23 29.65 1.76
C TYR A 135 -16.01 28.93 2.85
N MET A 136 -16.99 28.14 2.43
CA MET A 136 -17.76 27.24 3.29
C MET A 136 -17.11 25.86 3.27
N ASN A 137 -16.92 25.28 4.46
CA ASN A 137 -16.42 23.92 4.62
C ASN A 137 -17.49 23.00 5.16
N TYR A 138 -17.48 21.78 4.65
CA TYR A 138 -18.10 20.63 5.27
C TYR A 138 -16.97 19.73 5.74
N GLU A 139 -16.87 19.48 7.04
CA GLU A 139 -15.70 18.86 7.65
C GLU A 139 -16.09 17.66 8.51
N TYR A 140 -15.32 16.57 8.44
CA TYR A 140 -15.36 15.47 9.40
C TYR A 140 -13.98 15.29 10.06
N TYR A 141 -13.94 15.41 11.38
CA TYR A 141 -12.74 15.27 12.20
C TYR A 141 -12.65 13.87 12.78
N THR A 142 -11.65 13.11 12.35
CA THR A 142 -11.52 11.67 12.63
C THR A 142 -11.34 11.38 14.12
N ASN A 143 -10.38 12.04 14.77
CA ASN A 143 -10.08 11.79 16.19
C ASN A 143 -11.18 12.30 17.15
N HIS A 144 -12.05 13.19 16.66
CA HIS A 144 -13.16 13.73 17.44
C HIS A 144 -14.49 13.01 17.19
N ASP A 145 -14.59 12.23 16.10
CA ASP A 145 -15.84 11.72 15.52
C ASP A 145 -16.93 12.81 15.45
N LYS A 146 -16.56 13.98 14.91
CA LYS A 146 -17.44 15.14 14.82
C LYS A 146 -17.44 15.75 13.44
N THR A 147 -18.58 16.30 13.07
CA THR A 147 -18.81 17.00 11.81
C THR A 147 -19.09 18.48 12.06
N PHE A 148 -18.57 19.35 11.20
CA PHE A 148 -18.77 20.80 11.30
C PHE A 148 -19.05 21.41 9.92
N ILE A 149 -19.88 22.43 9.91
CA ILE A 149 -20.05 23.33 8.77
C ILE A 149 -19.52 24.69 9.21
N THR A 150 -18.47 25.17 8.55
CA THR A 150 -17.81 26.42 8.94
C THR A 150 -17.63 27.33 7.73
N GLU A 151 -17.92 28.61 7.88
CA GLU A 151 -17.57 29.64 6.89
C GLU A 151 -16.44 30.49 7.45
N THR A 152 -15.34 30.64 6.70
CA THR A 152 -14.18 31.44 7.12
C THR A 152 -13.62 32.30 6.00
N THR A 153 -13.01 33.43 6.37
CA THR A 153 -12.28 34.30 5.46
C THR A 153 -10.97 33.64 5.03
N TYR A 154 -10.56 33.88 3.79
CA TYR A 154 -9.23 33.46 3.28
C TYR A 154 -8.28 34.63 3.03
N THR A 155 -8.69 35.85 3.37
CA THR A 155 -7.99 37.11 3.07
C THR A 155 -7.00 37.56 4.14
N ASP A 156 -6.90 36.84 5.26
CA ASP A 156 -6.27 37.39 6.47
C ASP A 156 -4.93 36.70 6.81
N HIS A 157 -4.68 35.50 6.29
CA HIS A 157 -3.45 34.75 6.56
C HIS A 157 -2.80 34.17 5.32
N LYS A 158 -1.45 34.12 5.30
CA LYS A 158 -0.65 33.68 4.15
C LYS A 158 -1.01 32.28 3.63
N ILE A 159 -1.29 31.33 4.54
CA ILE A 159 -1.67 29.96 4.18
C ILE A 159 -3.05 29.94 3.53
N ALA A 160 -4.03 30.63 4.12
CA ALA A 160 -5.38 30.70 3.58
C ALA A 160 -5.41 31.42 2.21
N LYS A 161 -4.63 32.50 2.05
CA LYS A 161 -4.44 33.18 0.75
C LYS A 161 -3.80 32.26 -0.29
N GLY A 162 -2.75 31.54 0.08
CA GLY A 162 -2.06 30.61 -0.83
C GLY A 162 -2.98 29.48 -1.29
N PHE A 163 -3.77 28.94 -0.38
CA PHE A 163 -4.83 27.97 -0.66
C PHE A 163 -5.86 28.53 -1.64
N ALA A 164 -6.48 29.67 -1.32
CA ALA A 164 -7.50 30.29 -2.16
C ALA A 164 -6.97 30.64 -3.56
N ALA A 165 -5.78 31.25 -3.65
CA ALA A 165 -5.15 31.61 -4.92
C ALA A 165 -4.88 30.40 -5.83
N LYS A 166 -4.74 29.20 -5.26
CA LYS A 166 -4.62 27.96 -6.03
C LYS A 166 -5.98 27.38 -6.42
N MET A 167 -6.93 27.32 -5.50
CA MET A 167 -8.24 26.72 -5.79
C MET A 167 -9.03 27.53 -6.83
N LEU A 168 -8.96 28.85 -6.75
CA LEU A 168 -9.65 29.78 -7.66
C LEU A 168 -9.08 29.80 -9.09
N LYS A 169 -7.95 29.14 -9.35
CA LYS A 169 -7.43 28.99 -10.73
C LYS A 169 -8.23 27.98 -11.56
N GLY A 170 -8.97 27.09 -10.92
CA GLY A 170 -9.87 26.16 -11.60
C GLY A 170 -9.58 24.68 -11.33
N LYS A 171 -10.35 23.83 -12.02
CA LYS A 171 -10.29 22.36 -11.89
C LYS A 171 -8.91 21.81 -12.23
N GLY A 172 -8.43 20.88 -11.41
CA GLY A 172 -7.14 20.20 -11.58
C GLY A 172 -5.99 20.85 -10.81
N GLU A 173 -6.21 22.02 -10.20
CA GLU A 173 -5.22 22.64 -9.33
C GLU A 173 -5.10 21.89 -8.01
N THR A 174 -3.88 21.92 -7.46
CA THR A 174 -3.57 21.29 -6.18
C THR A 174 -2.87 22.28 -5.27
N TYR A 175 -3.09 22.11 -3.97
CA TYR A 175 -2.37 22.87 -2.96
C TYR A 175 -1.99 21.97 -1.79
N THR A 176 -0.69 21.86 -1.55
CA THR A 176 -0.13 21.10 -0.44
C THR A 176 0.65 22.06 0.46
N THR A 177 0.41 21.97 1.78
CA THR A 177 1.15 22.74 2.78
C THR A 177 1.54 21.86 3.94
N HIS A 178 2.81 21.96 4.35
CA HIS A 178 3.36 21.25 5.49
C HIS A 178 3.77 22.25 6.58
N ILE A 179 3.13 22.15 7.74
CA ILE A 179 3.49 22.91 8.93
C ILE A 179 4.27 21.96 9.83
N LYS A 180 5.60 22.13 9.86
CA LYS A 180 6.51 21.27 10.64
C LYS A 180 7.02 22.00 11.88
N GLY A 181 7.00 21.31 13.02
CA GLY A 181 7.47 21.81 14.31
C GLY A 181 6.32 22.34 15.17
N GLU A 182 6.34 21.98 16.45
CA GLU A 182 5.28 22.30 17.43
C GLU A 182 4.99 23.81 17.51
N GLU A 183 6.02 24.66 17.49
CA GLU A 183 5.87 26.11 17.55
C GLU A 183 5.01 26.64 16.38
N LYS A 184 5.31 26.20 15.15
CA LYS A 184 4.56 26.63 13.96
C LYS A 184 3.14 26.07 13.92
N VAL A 185 2.95 24.85 14.46
CA VAL A 185 1.61 24.28 14.62
C VAL A 185 0.80 25.10 15.63
N LYS A 186 1.41 25.50 16.76
CA LYS A 186 0.78 26.35 17.76
C LYS A 186 0.48 27.76 17.25
N GLU A 187 1.36 28.36 16.45
CA GLU A 187 1.10 29.63 15.76
C GLU A 187 -0.12 29.52 14.83
N TRP A 188 -0.19 28.45 14.04
CA TRP A 188 -1.33 28.20 13.16
C TRP A 188 -2.62 27.97 13.95
N LEU A 189 -2.56 27.20 15.04
CA LEU A 189 -3.70 26.99 15.94
C LEU A 189 -4.16 28.31 16.58
N ALA A 190 -3.25 29.20 16.96
CA ALA A 190 -3.58 30.51 17.51
C ALA A 190 -4.32 31.38 16.48
N TYR A 191 -3.91 31.33 15.20
CA TYR A 191 -4.68 31.97 14.13
C TYR A 191 -6.05 31.32 13.94
N GLN A 192 -6.15 29.99 13.92
CA GLN A 192 -7.44 29.29 13.82
C GLN A 192 -8.41 29.68 14.95
N LYS A 193 -7.91 29.94 16.16
CA LYS A 193 -8.73 30.44 17.29
C LYS A 193 -9.32 31.84 17.06
N THR A 194 -8.82 32.59 16.08
CA THR A 194 -9.38 33.89 15.67
C THR A 194 -10.39 33.79 14.51
N THR A 195 -10.60 32.58 13.97
CA THR A 195 -11.55 32.34 12.88
C THR A 195 -12.72 31.48 13.37
N ASN A 196 -13.64 31.15 12.46
CA ASN A 196 -14.83 30.36 12.76
C ASN A 196 -14.62 28.84 12.55
N VAL A 197 -13.38 28.39 12.37
CA VAL A 197 -13.08 26.96 12.17
C VAL A 197 -13.17 26.20 13.49
N PHE A 198 -13.42 24.89 13.43
CA PHE A 198 -13.35 24.05 14.61
C PHE A 198 -11.93 23.98 15.17
N ILE A 199 -11.80 24.19 16.49
CA ILE A 199 -10.51 24.18 17.18
C ILE A 199 -10.19 22.75 17.63
N ASP A 200 -9.29 22.13 16.86
CA ASP A 200 -8.79 20.79 17.13
C ASP A 200 -7.76 20.80 18.27
N THR A 201 -8.16 20.29 19.43
CA THR A 201 -7.31 20.22 20.63
C THR A 201 -6.10 19.31 20.47
N PHE A 202 -6.09 18.35 19.54
CA PHE A 202 -4.91 17.51 19.29
C PHE A 202 -3.74 18.31 18.70
N LEU A 203 -3.99 19.50 18.12
CA LEU A 203 -2.93 20.39 17.64
C LEU A 203 -2.10 21.02 18.76
N GLU A 204 -2.55 20.97 20.02
CA GLU A 204 -1.77 21.50 21.15
C GLU A 204 -0.48 20.70 21.41
N THR A 205 -0.48 19.42 21.05
CA THR A 205 0.64 18.48 21.20
C THR A 205 1.17 17.95 19.87
N ALA A 206 0.59 18.35 18.72
CA ALA A 206 1.01 17.84 17.42
C ALA A 206 2.34 18.47 16.97
N SER A 207 3.24 17.63 16.46
CA SER A 207 4.53 18.06 15.91
C SER A 207 4.44 18.49 14.44
N SER A 208 3.36 18.13 13.74
CA SER A 208 3.12 18.56 12.37
C SER A 208 1.64 18.64 12.02
N LEU A 209 1.34 19.43 10.99
CA LEU A 209 0.03 19.51 10.38
C LEU A 209 0.19 19.69 8.86
N ASN A 210 -0.43 18.79 8.10
CA ASN A 210 -0.26 18.71 6.66
C ASN A 210 -1.62 18.84 5.99
N TYR A 211 -1.70 19.62 4.93
CA TYR A 211 -2.92 19.82 4.14
C TYR A 211 -2.66 19.41 2.70
N TYR A 212 -3.63 18.70 2.10
CA TYR A 212 -3.64 18.32 0.70
C TYR A 212 -5.01 18.65 0.12
N TRP A 213 -5.02 19.51 -0.90
CA TRP A 213 -6.24 19.99 -1.53
C TRP A 213 -6.23 19.75 -3.04
N PHE A 214 -7.37 19.34 -3.56
CA PHE A 214 -7.62 19.09 -4.98
C PHE A 214 -8.84 19.88 -5.45
N SER A 215 -8.62 20.80 -6.38
CA SER A 215 -9.67 21.67 -6.91
C SER A 215 -10.49 20.99 -8.00
N LEU A 216 -11.81 21.13 -7.93
CA LEU A 216 -12.77 20.86 -9.00
C LEU A 216 -13.34 22.17 -9.60
N GLY A 217 -12.71 23.32 -9.32
CA GLY A 217 -13.17 24.64 -9.72
C GLY A 217 -13.81 25.39 -8.54
N PRO A 218 -15.15 25.50 -8.47
CA PRO A 218 -15.83 26.21 -7.38
C PRO A 218 -15.76 25.48 -6.02
N VAL A 219 -15.36 24.21 -6.02
CA VAL A 219 -15.17 23.40 -4.83
C VAL A 219 -13.81 22.71 -4.83
N ALA A 220 -13.25 22.48 -3.65
CA ALA A 220 -12.08 21.63 -3.46
C ALA A 220 -12.38 20.50 -2.45
N LEU A 221 -11.76 19.34 -2.69
CA LEU A 221 -11.67 18.25 -1.71
C LEU A 221 -10.34 18.35 -0.98
N GLY A 222 -10.38 18.26 0.34
CA GLY A 222 -9.22 18.36 1.21
C GLY A 222 -9.12 17.21 2.21
N ILE A 223 -7.88 16.83 2.51
CA ILE A 223 -7.53 16.03 3.68
C ILE A 223 -6.46 16.78 4.47
N SER A 224 -6.57 16.78 5.79
CA SER A 224 -5.47 17.17 6.67
C SER A 224 -5.05 16.03 7.58
N THR A 225 -3.75 15.97 7.89
CA THR A 225 -3.13 14.86 8.63
C THR A 225 -2.07 15.34 9.61
N TYR A 226 -1.88 14.60 10.71
CA TYR A 226 -0.83 14.89 11.69
C TYR A 226 0.54 14.33 11.28
N ALA A 227 0.58 13.42 10.31
CA ALA A 227 1.79 12.89 9.66
C ALA A 227 1.72 13.07 8.15
N ILE A 228 2.86 13.16 7.47
CA ILE A 228 2.91 13.30 6.01
C ILE A 228 2.37 12.02 5.36
N LEU A 229 1.43 12.18 4.42
CA LEU A 229 0.97 11.09 3.56
C LEU A 229 2.11 10.64 2.65
N THR A 230 2.27 9.33 2.52
CA THR A 230 3.08 8.70 1.48
C THR A 230 2.47 8.92 0.10
N ASP A 231 3.26 8.75 -0.96
CA ASP A 231 2.77 8.88 -2.34
C ASP A 231 1.61 7.92 -2.62
N ASN A 232 1.67 6.69 -2.11
CA ASN A 232 0.60 5.70 -2.23
C ASN A 232 -0.69 6.13 -1.54
N GLU A 233 -0.60 6.74 -0.36
CA GLU A 233 -1.79 7.24 0.36
C GLU A 233 -2.38 8.48 -0.32
N LEU A 234 -1.52 9.35 -0.87
CA LEU A 234 -1.96 10.51 -1.63
C LEU A 234 -2.64 10.09 -2.94
N ASP A 235 -2.10 9.12 -3.65
CA ASP A 235 -2.70 8.55 -4.85
C ASP A 235 -4.01 7.84 -4.54
N LEU A 236 -4.08 7.12 -3.41
CA LEU A 236 -5.34 6.56 -2.92
C LEU A 236 -6.38 7.67 -2.67
N PHE A 237 -6.01 8.75 -1.99
CA PHE A 237 -6.92 9.87 -1.74
C PHE A 237 -7.42 10.53 -3.03
N LYS A 238 -6.55 10.69 -4.04
CA LYS A 238 -6.95 11.17 -5.37
C LYS A 238 -8.03 10.30 -6.00
N ARG A 239 -8.08 8.99 -5.73
CA ARG A 239 -9.15 8.12 -6.26
C ARG A 239 -10.54 8.51 -5.74
N PHE A 240 -10.62 9.02 -4.51
CA PHE A 240 -11.87 9.52 -3.93
C PHE A 240 -12.32 10.85 -4.56
N LEU A 241 -11.44 11.58 -5.25
CA LEU A 241 -11.79 12.83 -5.94
C LEU A 241 -12.85 12.61 -7.02
N ASN A 242 -12.77 11.50 -7.76
CA ASN A 242 -13.75 11.17 -8.79
C ASN A 242 -15.15 10.92 -8.20
N VAL A 243 -15.20 10.27 -7.04
CA VAL A 243 -16.45 10.03 -6.31
C VAL A 243 -16.98 11.33 -5.71
N PHE A 244 -16.09 12.17 -5.19
CA PHE A 244 -16.43 13.48 -4.68
C PHE A 244 -17.00 14.40 -5.77
N GLU A 245 -16.48 14.35 -6.99
CA GLU A 245 -17.05 15.11 -8.12
C GLU A 245 -18.53 14.77 -8.34
N LEU A 246 -18.92 13.49 -8.22
CA LEU A 246 -20.32 13.06 -8.26
C LEU A 246 -21.13 13.67 -7.11
N ALA A 247 -20.60 13.61 -5.87
CA ALA A 247 -21.24 14.19 -4.69
C ALA A 247 -21.48 15.69 -4.84
N TYR A 248 -20.52 16.41 -5.41
CA TYR A 248 -20.65 17.84 -5.64
C TYR A 248 -21.67 18.20 -6.73
N ARG A 249 -21.77 17.40 -7.80
CA ARG A 249 -22.86 17.58 -8.79
C ARG A 249 -24.22 17.41 -8.13
N ARG A 250 -24.37 16.38 -7.29
CA ARG A 250 -25.59 16.16 -6.52
C ARG A 250 -25.89 17.32 -5.57
N TYR A 251 -24.87 17.85 -4.89
CA TYR A 251 -24.98 19.04 -4.04
C TYR A 251 -25.56 20.24 -4.82
N LEU A 252 -25.02 20.53 -6.01
CA LEU A 252 -25.51 21.61 -6.87
C LEU A 252 -26.95 21.41 -7.35
N ASP A 253 -27.37 20.16 -7.60
CA ASP A 253 -28.75 19.86 -7.97
C ASP A 253 -29.73 20.08 -6.82
N ILE A 254 -29.29 19.82 -5.59
CA ILE A 254 -30.08 20.04 -4.36
C ILE A 254 -30.21 21.53 -4.06
N GLU A 255 -29.14 22.33 -4.22
CA GLU A 255 -29.19 23.78 -3.97
C GLU A 255 -30.13 24.54 -4.93
N LYS A 256 -30.45 23.95 -6.09
CA LYS A 256 -31.35 24.57 -7.09
C LYS A 256 -32.83 24.23 -6.87
N GLN A 257 -33.15 23.28 -5.99
CA GLN A 257 -34.52 22.89 -5.65
C GLN A 257 -35.11 23.82 -4.60
#